data_AF-A0A2L0UIM2-F1
#
_entry.id   AF-A0A2L0UIM2-F1
#
_cell.length_a   1.000
_cell.length_b   1.000
_cell.length_c   1.000
_cell.angle_alpha   90.00
_cell.angle_beta   90.00
_cell.angle_gamma   90.00
#
_symmetry.space_group_name_H-M   'P 1'
#
loop_
_entity.id
_entity.type
_entity.pdbx_description
1 polymer ?
#
loop_
_entity_poly.entity_id
_entity_poly.type
_entity_poly.pdbx_seq_one_letter_code
_entity_poly.pdbx_strand_id
1 'polypeptide(L)'
;ATRARRSWFVAGTLAVLFALAYTVGWFLGPRPDAVLHQSAGGGDEVVFSMLDFLGADVDRSSIRGYEPYRGVEPWFAVDRQGLQCFMIIDRSGPMVDGANCVPPGVGLFADIGTLHLSREDPGASLPDGSIIRFHHRGDSVDVFVYPASKAD
;
A
#
# COMPACT_ATOMS: atom_id res chain seq x y z
N ALA A 1 54.65 11.02 -0.97
CA ALA A 1 53.74 10.52 -2.03
C ALA A 1 52.81 9.36 -1.61
N THR A 2 53.09 8.63 -0.52
CA THR A 2 52.39 7.40 -0.12
C THR A 2 51.06 7.60 0.63
N ARG A 3 50.89 8.71 1.35
CA ARG A 3 49.69 8.99 2.16
C ARG A 3 48.44 9.25 1.32
N ALA A 4 48.59 10.07 0.26
CA ALA A 4 47.52 10.42 -0.68
C ALA A 4 47.01 9.21 -1.47
N ARG A 5 47.92 8.29 -1.83
CA ARG A 5 47.58 7.04 -2.51
C ARG A 5 46.77 6.11 -1.60
N ARG A 6 47.17 5.97 -0.33
CA ARG A 6 46.47 5.17 0.67
C ARG A 6 45.05 5.69 0.97
N SER A 7 44.88 7.01 1.09
CA SER A 7 43.56 7.61 1.28
C SER A 7 42.62 7.39 0.10
N TRP A 8 43.15 7.37 -1.13
CA TRP A 8 42.36 7.11 -2.33
C TRP A 8 41.87 5.65 -2.42
N PHE A 9 42.72 4.69 -2.03
CA PHE A 9 42.32 3.29 -1.95
C PHE A 9 41.24 3.06 -0.88
N VAL A 10 41.40 3.66 0.32
CA VAL A 10 40.41 3.53 1.39
C VAL A 10 39.06 4.14 0.99
N ALA A 11 39.06 5.32 0.34
CA ALA A 11 37.85 5.95 -0.16
C ALA A 11 37.17 5.11 -1.26
N GLY A 12 37.94 4.54 -2.19
CA GLY A 12 37.42 3.65 -3.22
C GLY A 12 36.78 2.38 -2.66
N THR A 13 37.42 1.75 -1.67
CA THR A 13 36.86 0.55 -1.02
C THR A 13 35.57 0.87 -0.27
N LEU A 14 35.50 1.99 0.45
CA LEU A 14 34.28 2.43 1.13
C LEU A 14 33.15 2.69 0.14
N ALA A 15 33.41 3.41 -0.95
CA ALA A 15 32.41 3.68 -1.98
C ALA A 15 31.84 2.39 -2.59
N VAL A 16 32.70 1.40 -2.87
CA VAL A 16 32.28 0.09 -3.37
C VAL A 16 31.44 -0.66 -2.34
N LEU A 17 31.83 -0.64 -1.06
CA LEU A 17 31.06 -1.28 0.00
C LEU A 17 29.68 -0.62 0.20
N PHE A 18 29.58 0.70 0.14
CA PHE A 18 28.30 1.40 0.20
C PHE A 18 27.42 1.08 -1.00
N ALA A 19 27.99 1.05 -2.21
CA ALA A 19 27.25 0.67 -3.41
C ALA A 19 26.74 -0.78 -3.32
N LEU A 20 27.56 -1.71 -2.83
CA LEU A 20 27.17 -3.11 -2.60
C LEU A 20 26.09 -3.25 -1.53
N ALA A 21 26.22 -2.55 -0.41
CA ALA A 21 25.20 -2.56 0.64
C ALA A 21 23.87 -2.01 0.13
N TYR A 22 23.91 -0.94 -0.67
CA TYR A 22 22.72 -0.34 -1.27
C TYR A 22 22.05 -1.27 -2.29
N THR A 23 22.83 -1.92 -3.17
CA THR A 23 22.28 -2.86 -4.15
C THR A 23 21.71 -4.10 -3.47
N VAL A 24 22.41 -4.68 -2.50
CA VAL A 24 21.93 -5.84 -1.74
C VAL A 24 20.64 -5.50 -0.99
N GLY A 25 20.57 -4.34 -0.34
CA GLY A 25 19.34 -3.87 0.32
C GLY A 25 18.17 -3.70 -0.64
N TRP A 26 18.42 -3.19 -1.84
CA TRP A 26 17.41 -3.05 -2.89
C TRP A 26 16.90 -4.39 -3.44
N PHE A 27 17.79 -5.38 -3.56
CA PHE A 27 17.43 -6.71 -4.08
C PHE A 27 16.76 -7.61 -3.05
N LEU A 28 17.07 -7.43 -1.76
CA LEU A 28 16.53 -8.26 -0.68
C LEU A 28 15.29 -7.67 0.00
N GLY A 29 14.91 -6.43 -0.30
CA GLY A 29 13.68 -5.84 0.21
C GLY A 29 12.43 -6.60 -0.27
N PRO A 30 11.35 -6.64 0.53
CA PRO A 30 10.10 -7.23 0.10
C PRO A 30 9.61 -6.50 -1.15
N ARG A 31 9.48 -7.23 -2.26
CA ARG A 31 8.90 -6.70 -3.49
C ARG A 31 7.39 -6.81 -3.40
N PRO A 32 6.64 -5.77 -3.78
CA PRO A 32 5.20 -5.88 -3.85
C PRO A 32 4.80 -6.92 -4.91
N ASP A 33 3.74 -7.67 -4.62
CA ASP A 33 3.11 -8.60 -5.55
C ASP A 33 2.38 -7.85 -6.68
N ALA A 34 1.93 -6.63 -6.42
CA ALA A 34 1.40 -5.70 -7.40
C ALA A 34 1.64 -4.25 -6.99
N VAL A 35 1.74 -3.35 -7.98
CA VAL A 35 1.74 -1.90 -7.76
C VAL A 35 0.53 -1.34 -8.48
N LEU A 36 -0.33 -0.65 -7.74
CA LEU A 36 -1.57 -0.07 -8.24
C LEU A 36 -1.35 1.42 -8.48
N HIS A 37 -1.74 1.89 -9.66
CA HIS A 37 -1.64 3.30 -10.00
C HIS A 37 -2.90 4.06 -9.65
N GLN A 38 -2.78 5.38 -9.54
CA GLN A 38 -3.94 6.23 -9.34
C GLN A 38 -4.89 6.13 -10.56
N SER A 39 -6.16 5.88 -10.29
CA SER A 39 -7.22 5.87 -11.28
C SER A 39 -7.58 7.30 -11.70
N ALA A 40 -7.90 7.49 -12.98
CA ALA A 40 -8.30 8.79 -13.52
C ALA A 40 -9.69 9.26 -13.04
N GLY A 41 -10.46 8.36 -12.43
CA GLY A 41 -11.76 8.67 -11.82
C GLY A 41 -11.61 9.29 -10.44
N GLY A 42 -12.23 10.45 -10.22
CA GLY A 42 -12.51 10.94 -8.87
C GLY A 42 -13.53 10.04 -8.16
N GLY A 43 -13.70 10.22 -6.84
CA GLY A 43 -14.75 9.54 -6.08
C GLY A 43 -16.12 9.77 -6.71
N ASP A 44 -16.90 8.71 -6.86
CA ASP A 44 -18.30 8.79 -7.29
C ASP A 44 -19.24 8.78 -6.08
N GLU A 45 -20.55 8.83 -6.33
CA GLU A 45 -21.58 8.90 -5.30
C GLU A 45 -21.51 7.73 -4.30
N VAL A 46 -21.07 6.54 -4.75
CA VAL A 46 -20.92 5.37 -3.88
C VAL A 46 -19.78 5.60 -2.89
N VAL A 47 -18.64 6.08 -3.38
CA VAL A 47 -17.48 6.40 -2.54
C VAL A 47 -17.82 7.49 -1.53
N PHE A 48 -18.51 8.55 -1.95
CA PHE A 48 -18.93 9.63 -1.05
C PHE A 48 -19.94 9.16 0.01
N SER A 49 -20.91 8.33 -0.36
CA SER A 49 -21.89 7.76 0.57
C SER A 49 -21.21 6.89 1.64
N MET A 50 -20.23 6.10 1.24
CA MET A 50 -19.43 5.28 2.15
C MET A 50 -18.56 6.12 3.10
N LEU A 51 -17.96 7.20 2.61
CA LEU A 51 -17.20 8.15 3.43
C LEU A 51 -18.11 8.85 4.46
N ASP A 52 -19.29 9.29 4.04
CA ASP A 52 -20.29 9.90 4.91
C ASP A 52 -20.78 8.90 5.97
N PHE A 53 -20.99 7.63 5.61
CA PHE A 53 -21.36 6.56 6.56
C PHE A 53 -20.31 6.36 7.66
N LEU A 54 -19.02 6.46 7.31
CA LEU A 54 -17.92 6.36 8.26
C LEU A 54 -17.75 7.62 9.13
N GLY A 55 -18.56 8.66 8.91
CA GLY A 55 -18.45 9.94 9.61
C GLY A 55 -17.16 10.68 9.28
N ALA A 56 -16.49 10.33 8.17
CA ALA A 56 -15.23 10.92 7.78
C ALA A 56 -15.49 12.26 7.09
N ASP A 57 -15.26 13.37 7.80
CA ASP A 57 -15.33 14.73 7.22
C ASP A 57 -14.08 14.97 6.35
N VAL A 58 -14.09 14.38 5.15
CA VAL A 58 -12.98 14.41 4.20
C VAL A 58 -13.08 15.55 3.19
N ASP A 59 -11.93 16.15 2.87
CA ASP A 59 -11.83 17.08 1.76
C ASP A 59 -12.02 16.29 0.45
N ARG A 60 -13.17 16.49 -0.21
CA ARG A 60 -13.49 15.82 -1.47
C ARG A 60 -12.45 16.06 -2.57
N SER A 61 -11.75 17.20 -2.55
CA SER A 61 -10.71 17.52 -3.53
C SER A 61 -9.43 16.70 -3.33
N SER A 62 -9.25 16.12 -2.14
CA SER A 62 -8.12 15.26 -1.78
C SER A 62 -8.34 13.79 -2.10
N ILE A 63 -9.56 13.39 -2.48
CA ILE A 63 -9.91 12.00 -2.71
C ILE A 63 -9.18 11.47 -3.95
N ARG A 64 -8.48 10.35 -3.80
CA ARG A 64 -7.75 9.66 -4.86
C ARG A 64 -8.11 8.18 -4.81
N GLY A 65 -8.65 7.66 -5.92
CA GLY A 65 -8.85 6.23 -6.10
C GLY A 65 -7.65 5.61 -6.80
N TYR A 66 -7.39 4.34 -6.51
CA TYR A 66 -6.34 3.55 -7.16
C TYR A 66 -6.97 2.44 -8.01
N GLU A 67 -6.17 1.79 -8.84
CA GLU A 67 -6.60 0.64 -9.63
C GLU A 67 -7.17 -0.46 -8.72
N PRO A 68 -8.26 -1.13 -9.13
CA PRO A 68 -8.84 -2.21 -8.33
C PRO A 68 -7.89 -3.42 -8.30
N TYR A 69 -7.86 -4.10 -7.17
CA TYR A 69 -7.12 -5.35 -7.00
C TYR A 69 -8.04 -6.41 -6.41
N ARG A 70 -8.25 -7.51 -7.14
CA ARG A 70 -9.08 -8.64 -6.70
C ARG A 70 -10.49 -8.23 -6.21
N GLY A 71 -11.12 -7.29 -6.92
CA GLY A 71 -12.49 -6.86 -6.66
C GLY A 71 -12.64 -5.75 -5.62
N VAL A 72 -11.54 -5.30 -4.99
CA VAL A 72 -11.57 -4.18 -4.04
C VAL A 72 -10.78 -2.98 -4.57
N GLU A 73 -11.18 -1.78 -4.12
CA GLU A 73 -10.60 -0.51 -4.55
C GLU A 73 -9.95 0.20 -3.37
N PRO A 74 -8.63 0.49 -3.42
CA PRO A 74 -8.01 1.37 -2.46
C PRO A 74 -8.35 2.83 -2.72
N TRP A 75 -8.61 3.57 -1.65
CA TRP A 75 -8.91 4.99 -1.68
C TRP A 75 -8.11 5.75 -0.63
N PHE A 76 -7.61 6.91 -1.03
CA PHE A 76 -6.94 7.87 -0.17
C PHE A 76 -7.78 9.14 -0.07
N ALA A 77 -7.81 9.74 1.12
CA ALA A 77 -8.37 11.07 1.35
C ALA A 77 -7.62 11.77 2.47
N VAL A 78 -7.76 13.09 2.54
CA VAL A 78 -7.31 13.91 3.67
C VAL A 78 -8.54 14.46 4.36
N ASP A 79 -8.60 14.30 5.69
CA ASP A 79 -9.68 14.86 6.48
C ASP A 79 -9.51 16.36 6.73
N ARG A 80 -10.53 17.00 7.29
CA ARG A 80 -10.47 18.42 7.67
C ARG A 80 -9.39 18.77 8.71
N GLN A 81 -8.92 17.79 9.47
CA GLN A 81 -7.88 17.95 10.48
C GLN A 81 -6.47 17.75 9.88
N GLY A 82 -6.38 17.39 8.60
CA GLY A 82 -5.13 17.09 7.90
C GLY A 82 -4.63 15.67 8.13
N LEU A 83 -5.43 14.78 8.72
CA LEU A 83 -5.13 13.36 8.81
C LEU A 83 -5.28 12.73 7.43
N GLN A 84 -4.36 11.84 7.13
CA GLN A 84 -4.35 11.06 5.91
C GLN A 84 -5.14 9.77 6.19
N CYS A 85 -6.21 9.56 5.45
CA CYS A 85 -7.08 8.40 5.56
C CYS A 85 -6.88 7.49 4.36
N PHE A 86 -6.71 6.19 4.63
CA PHE A 86 -6.64 5.16 3.60
C PHE A 86 -7.65 4.07 3.92
N MET A 87 -8.38 3.64 2.90
CA MET A 87 -9.51 2.73 3.04
C MET A 87 -9.63 1.82 1.84
N ILE A 88 -10.22 0.66 2.06
CA ILE A 88 -10.51 -0.27 0.99
C ILE A 88 -12.03 -0.43 0.84
N ILE A 89 -12.51 -0.20 -0.37
CA ILE A 89 -13.93 -0.28 -0.71
C ILE A 89 -14.18 -1.54 -1.53
N ASP A 90 -15.09 -2.39 -1.06
CA ASP A 90 -15.69 -3.44 -1.86
C ASP A 90 -17.03 -2.93 -2.40
N ARG A 91 -17.14 -2.77 -3.72
CA ARG A 91 -18.38 -2.31 -4.36
C ARG A 91 -19.46 -3.39 -4.46
N SER A 92 -19.11 -4.66 -4.23
CA SER A 92 -20.04 -5.79 -4.30
C SER A 92 -20.95 -5.90 -3.07
N GLY A 93 -20.61 -5.21 -1.98
CA GLY A 93 -21.41 -5.15 -0.76
C GLY A 93 -21.29 -3.80 -0.03
N PRO A 94 -22.01 -3.58 1.08
CA PRO A 94 -21.90 -2.35 1.87
C PRO A 94 -20.65 -2.34 2.77
N MET A 95 -19.54 -2.95 2.32
CA MET A 95 -18.36 -3.13 3.16
C MET A 95 -17.28 -2.12 2.79
N VAL A 96 -16.92 -1.28 3.76
CA VAL A 96 -15.66 -0.56 3.77
C VAL A 96 -14.80 -1.21 4.83
N ASP A 97 -13.65 -1.75 4.43
CA ASP A 97 -12.69 -2.28 5.38
C ASP A 97 -11.61 -1.22 5.67
N GLY A 98 -11.39 -1.00 6.96
CA GLY A 98 -10.31 -0.18 7.52
C GLY A 98 -10.16 1.22 6.92
N ALA A 99 -10.99 2.18 7.34
CA ALA A 99 -10.63 3.60 7.20
C ALA A 99 -9.62 3.98 8.31
N ASN A 100 -8.34 3.76 8.02
CA ASN A 100 -7.26 4.15 8.93
C ASN A 100 -6.83 5.57 8.62
N CYS A 101 -7.11 6.49 9.53
CA CYS A 101 -6.64 7.88 9.47
C CYS A 101 -5.44 8.06 10.39
N VAL A 102 -4.33 8.59 9.85
CA VAL A 102 -3.08 8.82 10.59
C VAL A 102 -2.52 10.21 10.30
N PRO A 103 -1.71 10.79 11.20
CA PRO A 103 -1.02 12.04 10.92
C PRO A 103 -0.05 11.93 9.72
N PRO A 104 0.24 13.05 9.02
CA PRO A 104 1.24 13.06 7.96
C PRO A 104 2.60 12.54 8.42
N GLY A 105 3.26 11.78 7.54
CA GLY A 105 4.58 11.18 7.81
C GLY A 105 4.52 9.82 8.51
N VAL A 106 3.34 9.36 8.93
CA VAL A 106 3.11 7.98 9.34
C VAL A 106 2.81 7.14 8.11
N GLY A 107 3.28 5.89 8.07
CA GLY A 107 2.97 4.98 6.97
C GLY A 107 1.49 4.58 6.98
N LEU A 108 0.81 4.74 5.85
CA LEU A 108 -0.58 4.33 5.69
C LEU A 108 -0.66 2.95 5.05
N PHE A 109 -1.40 2.06 5.70
CA PHE A 109 -1.72 0.76 5.16
C PHE A 109 -3.09 0.27 5.61
N ALA A 110 -3.64 -0.65 4.83
CA ALA A 110 -4.85 -1.38 5.14
C ALA A 110 -4.63 -2.86 4.85
N ASP A 111 -5.17 -3.71 5.72
CA ASP A 111 -5.09 -5.15 5.61
C ASP A 111 -6.48 -5.72 5.39
N ILE A 112 -6.61 -6.66 4.44
CA ILE A 112 -7.83 -7.42 4.21
C ILE A 112 -7.53 -8.91 4.37
N GLY A 113 -8.36 -9.59 5.17
CA GLY A 113 -8.38 -11.05 5.23
C GLY A 113 -9.17 -11.65 4.07
N THR A 114 -8.70 -12.78 3.52
CA THR A 114 -9.38 -13.45 2.38
C THR A 114 -10.81 -13.90 2.65
N LEU A 115 -11.20 -14.06 3.91
CA LEU A 115 -12.58 -14.35 4.30
C LEU A 115 -13.56 -13.25 3.85
N HIS A 116 -13.06 -12.03 3.62
CA HIS A 116 -13.84 -10.85 3.29
C HIS A 116 -13.93 -10.56 1.79
N LEU A 117 -13.27 -11.35 0.93
CA LEU A 117 -13.35 -11.18 -0.52
C LEU A 117 -14.51 -12.02 -1.07
N SER A 118 -15.40 -11.41 -1.86
CA SER A 118 -16.51 -12.09 -2.53
C SER A 118 -16.02 -13.30 -3.36
N ARG A 119 -16.64 -14.45 -3.10
CA ARG A 119 -16.20 -15.81 -3.49
C ARG A 119 -16.47 -16.15 -4.97
N GLU A 120 -16.25 -15.22 -5.89
CA GLU A 120 -16.66 -15.41 -7.30
C GLU A 120 -15.56 -15.88 -8.26
N ASP A 121 -14.29 -15.99 -7.83
CA ASP A 121 -13.23 -16.51 -8.70
C ASP A 121 -12.55 -17.79 -8.14
N PRO A 122 -13.01 -18.99 -8.55
CA PRO A 122 -12.48 -20.27 -8.06
C PRO A 122 -11.06 -20.60 -8.57
N GLY A 123 -10.51 -19.86 -9.55
CA GLY A 123 -9.16 -20.09 -10.09
C GLY A 123 -8.05 -19.31 -9.37
N ALA A 124 -8.40 -18.30 -8.57
CA ALA A 124 -7.47 -17.35 -7.97
C ALA A 124 -7.65 -17.17 -6.46
N SER A 125 -8.40 -18.06 -5.79
CA SER A 125 -8.66 -17.94 -4.36
C SER A 125 -7.40 -18.19 -3.54
N LEU A 126 -7.05 -17.20 -2.71
CA LEU A 126 -6.00 -17.34 -1.71
C LEU A 126 -6.54 -18.22 -0.56
N PRO A 127 -5.68 -19.00 0.13
CA PRO A 127 -6.11 -19.78 1.28
C PRO A 127 -6.84 -18.94 2.33
N ASP A 128 -7.85 -19.51 2.99
CA ASP A 128 -8.51 -18.88 4.13
C ASP A 128 -7.47 -18.50 5.19
N GLY A 129 -7.56 -17.27 5.69
CA GLY A 129 -6.59 -16.71 6.64
C GLY A 129 -5.37 -16.04 5.99
N SER A 130 -5.31 -15.96 4.66
CA SER A 130 -4.29 -15.11 4.01
C SER A 130 -4.65 -13.63 4.20
N ILE A 131 -3.63 -12.78 4.21
CA ILE A 131 -3.76 -11.33 4.37
C ILE A 131 -3.26 -10.65 3.10
N ILE A 132 -4.03 -9.70 2.60
CA ILE A 132 -3.59 -8.77 1.55
C ILE A 132 -3.37 -7.42 2.22
N ARG A 133 -2.15 -6.91 2.13
CA ARG A 133 -1.75 -5.61 2.68
C ARG A 133 -1.55 -4.61 1.55
N PHE A 134 -2.22 -3.49 1.67
CA PHE A 134 -2.13 -2.35 0.77
C PHE A 134 -1.33 -1.25 1.45
N HIS A 135 -0.20 -0.85 0.87
CA HIS A 135 0.70 0.18 1.37
C HIS A 135 0.61 1.41 0.48
N HIS A 136 0.12 2.53 1.01
CA HIS A 136 0.03 3.77 0.27
C HIS A 136 1.42 4.46 0.18
N ARG A 137 1.82 4.84 -1.03
CA ARG A 137 3.11 5.50 -1.35
C ARG A 137 2.94 6.91 -1.92
N GLY A 138 1.73 7.44 -1.93
CA GLY A 138 1.39 8.75 -2.50
C GLY A 138 0.72 8.60 -3.85
N ASP A 139 1.49 8.37 -4.91
CA ASP A 139 0.99 8.21 -6.28
C ASP A 139 0.66 6.76 -6.64
N SER A 140 1.08 5.81 -5.80
CA SER A 140 0.79 4.39 -5.96
C SER A 140 0.42 3.70 -4.65
N VAL A 141 -0.08 2.47 -4.80
CA VAL A 141 -0.30 1.54 -3.70
C VAL A 141 0.46 0.25 -3.98
N ASP A 142 1.36 -0.11 -3.07
CA ASP A 142 2.07 -1.38 -3.09
C ASP A 142 1.17 -2.46 -2.44
N VAL A 143 1.01 -3.60 -3.11
CA VAL A 143 0.22 -4.73 -2.60
C VAL A 143 1.15 -5.86 -2.19
N PHE A 144 0.96 -6.39 -0.99
CA PHE A 144 1.67 -7.56 -0.47
C PHE A 144 0.67 -8.64 -0.10
N VAL A 145 0.91 -9.87 -0.55
CA VAL A 145 0.07 -11.03 -0.26
C VAL A 145 0.84 -11.94 0.70
N TYR A 146 0.28 -12.11 1.89
CA TYR A 146 0.77 -13.03 2.90
C TYR A 146 -0.14 -14.27 2.91
N PRO A 147 0.24 -15.36 2.21
CA PRO A 147 -0.56 -16.57 2.22
C PRO A 147 -0.61 -17.16 3.63
N ALA A 148 -1.76 -17.69 4.03
CA ALA A 148 -1.85 -18.46 5.27
C ALA A 148 -0.83 -19.62 5.22
N SER A 149 -0.14 -19.86 6.34
CA SER A 149 0.59 -21.13 6.49
C SER A 149 -0.44 -22.25 6.38
N LYS A 150 -0.21 -23.26 5.54
CA LYS A 150 -0.98 -24.50 5.63
C LYS A 150 -0.87 -24.97 7.08
N ALA A 151 -1.99 -25.02 7.80
CA ALA A 151 -2.04 -25.83 9.00
C ALA A 151 -1.86 -27.27 8.51
N ASP A 152 -0.75 -27.89 8.93
CA ASP A 152 -0.52 -29.33 8.73
C ASP A 152 -1.58 -30.16 9.47
#